data_AF-A0A167J162-F1
#
_entry.id   AF-A0A167J162-F1
#
_cell.length_a   1.000
_cell.length_b   1.000
_cell.length_c   1.000
_cell.angle_alpha   90.00
_cell.angle_beta   90.00
_cell.angle_gamma   90.00
#
_symmetry.space_group_name_H-M   'P 1'
#
loop_
_entity.id
_entity.type
_entity.pdbx_description
1 polymer ?
#
loop_
_entity_poly.entity_id
_entity_poly.type
_entity_poly.pdbx_seq_one_letter_code
_entity_poly.pdbx_strand_id
1 'polypeptide(L)'
;MKIVHSILITVIALVAFYIQIDNPVYIFQFYLSVLAFCFVFGAINREPNICHISLMLAFIAVAEYSLFATGVIDLGQHDDNYLIIGTIVFGLQLLINILAVLLFVFRIQISRFLSSSSKIILTDFDGLFHWLFIAAGVVNVLALIENALRNIFGWHSLTFIYDTYEIYGYAIIALTCGLLLTMLILKVKNRQLT
;
A
#
# COMPACT_ATOMS: atom_id res chain seq x y z
N MET A 1 -9.51 -16.35 21.95
CA MET A 1 -8.36 -15.49 21.61
C MET A 1 -8.80 -14.02 21.64
N LYS A 2 -7.96 -13.10 22.13
CA LYS A 2 -8.27 -11.66 22.01
C LYS A 2 -8.26 -11.27 20.53
N ILE A 3 -9.20 -10.43 20.10
CA ILE A 3 -9.35 -9.96 18.68
C ILE A 3 -8.02 -9.51 18.06
N VAL A 4 -7.16 -8.86 18.86
CA VAL A 4 -5.82 -8.43 18.47
C VAL A 4 -4.94 -9.58 17.96
N HIS A 5 -5.01 -10.76 18.60
CA HIS A 5 -4.23 -11.92 18.18
C HIS A 5 -4.75 -12.49 16.85
N SER A 6 -6.07 -12.49 16.66
CA SER A 6 -6.68 -12.91 15.39
C SER A 6 -6.29 -11.99 14.25
N ILE A 7 -6.30 -10.67 14.46
CA ILE A 7 -5.86 -9.69 13.46
C ILE A 7 -4.39 -9.91 13.08
N LEU A 8 -3.51 -10.06 14.08
CA LEU A 8 -2.08 -10.28 13.85
C LEU A 8 -1.84 -11.56 13.05
N ILE A 9 -2.51 -12.66 13.40
CA ILE A 9 -2.42 -13.92 12.67
C ILE A 9 -2.92 -13.76 11.24
N THR A 10 -4.01 -13.01 11.02
CA THR A 10 -4.51 -12.72 9.66
C THR A 10 -3.49 -11.93 8.85
N VAL A 11 -2.85 -10.91 9.43
CA VAL A 11 -1.78 -10.15 8.75
C VAL A 11 -0.63 -11.07 8.37
N ILE A 12 -0.13 -11.87 9.31
CA ILE A 12 0.99 -12.81 9.06
C ILE A 12 0.61 -13.81 7.97
N ALA A 13 -0.61 -14.36 8.01
CA ALA A 13 -1.11 -15.27 7.00
C ALA A 13 -1.22 -14.61 5.62
N LEU A 14 -1.67 -13.35 5.56
CA LEU A 14 -1.73 -12.58 4.31
C LEU A 14 -0.34 -12.30 3.74
N VAL A 15 0.64 -11.95 4.59
CA VAL A 15 2.04 -11.77 4.16
C VAL A 15 2.56 -13.07 3.55
N ALA A 16 2.42 -14.20 4.25
CA ALA A 16 2.86 -15.49 3.75
C ALA A 16 2.14 -15.90 2.45
N PHE A 17 0.85 -15.61 2.34
CA PHE A 17 0.05 -15.86 1.14
C PHE A 17 0.54 -15.06 -0.06
N TYR A 18 0.74 -13.74 0.09
CA TYR A 18 1.20 -12.91 -1.02
C TYR A 18 2.63 -13.26 -1.46
N ILE A 19 3.52 -13.58 -0.52
CA ILE A 19 4.87 -14.05 -0.84
C ILE A 19 4.83 -15.37 -1.63
N GLN A 20 3.90 -16.28 -1.34
CA GLN A 20 3.78 -17.55 -2.07
C GLN A 20 3.19 -17.42 -3.47
N ILE A 21 2.39 -16.38 -3.73
CA ILE A 21 1.84 -16.15 -5.08
C ILE A 21 2.94 -15.71 -6.03
N ASP A 22 3.81 -14.82 -5.55
CA ASP A 22 4.97 -14.28 -6.28
C ASP A 22 4.69 -13.90 -7.74
N ASN A 23 3.51 -13.31 -7.96
CA ASN A 23 3.05 -12.89 -9.27
C ASN A 23 2.30 -11.56 -9.13
N PRO A 24 2.84 -10.46 -9.68
CA PRO A 24 2.31 -9.12 -9.45
C PRO A 24 0.87 -8.95 -9.96
N VAL A 25 0.48 -9.67 -11.02
CA VAL A 25 -0.87 -9.61 -11.59
C VAL A 25 -1.88 -10.19 -10.62
N TYR A 26 -1.62 -11.40 -10.11
CA TYR A 26 -2.54 -12.05 -9.16
C TYR A 26 -2.59 -11.30 -7.83
N ILE A 27 -1.44 -10.83 -7.33
CA ILE A 27 -1.36 -10.05 -6.09
C ILE A 27 -2.20 -8.77 -6.21
N PHE A 28 -2.07 -8.04 -7.32
CA PHE A 28 -2.87 -6.86 -7.59
C PHE A 28 -4.38 -7.18 -7.67
N GLN A 29 -4.77 -8.25 -8.37
CA GLN A 29 -6.17 -8.66 -8.48
C GLN A 29 -6.79 -9.02 -7.12
N PHE A 30 -6.06 -9.78 -6.29
CA PHE A 30 -6.51 -10.10 -4.94
C PHE A 30 -6.62 -8.86 -4.07
N TYR A 31 -5.60 -7.99 -4.11
CA TYR A 31 -5.63 -6.76 -3.33
C TYR A 31 -6.81 -5.86 -3.73
N LEU A 32 -7.02 -5.65 -5.04
CA LEU A 32 -8.15 -4.87 -5.55
C LEU A 32 -9.49 -5.49 -5.17
N SER A 33 -9.58 -6.83 -5.13
CA SER A 33 -10.80 -7.53 -4.68
C SER A 33 -11.11 -7.25 -3.20
N VAL A 34 -10.09 -7.21 -2.33
CA VAL A 34 -10.25 -6.83 -0.92
C VAL A 34 -10.73 -5.37 -0.81
N LEU A 35 -10.14 -4.45 -1.59
CA LEU A 35 -10.55 -3.05 -1.61
C LEU A 35 -11.99 -2.88 -2.07
N ALA A 36 -12.38 -3.57 -3.15
CA ALA A 36 -13.74 -3.56 -3.67
C ALA A 36 -14.74 -4.11 -2.64
N PHE A 37 -14.40 -5.22 -1.97
CA PHE A 37 -15.22 -5.76 -0.88
C PHE A 37 -15.41 -4.75 0.26
N CYS A 38 -14.33 -4.10 0.71
CA CYS A 38 -14.39 -3.10 1.77
C CYS A 38 -15.24 -1.88 1.37
N PHE A 39 -15.11 -1.43 0.12
CA PHE A 39 -15.94 -0.35 -0.42
C PHE A 39 -17.43 -0.73 -0.44
N VAL A 40 -17.79 -1.89 -0.98
CA VAL A 40 -19.18 -2.39 -1.02
C VAL A 40 -19.72 -2.54 0.40
N PHE A 41 -18.94 -3.10 1.31
CA PHE A 41 -19.32 -3.22 2.72
C PHE A 41 -19.60 -1.86 3.36
N GLY A 42 -18.71 -0.88 3.15
CA GLY A 42 -18.89 0.48 3.63
C GLY A 42 -20.15 1.14 3.06
N ALA A 43 -20.42 0.94 1.77
CA ALA A 43 -21.57 1.51 1.08
C ALA A 43 -22.89 0.95 1.62
N ILE A 44 -22.98 -0.38 1.78
CA ILE A 44 -24.16 -1.06 2.35
C ILE A 44 -24.42 -0.58 3.79
N ASN A 45 -23.37 -0.41 4.59
CA ASN A 45 -23.48 0.02 5.98
C ASN A 45 -23.55 1.55 6.15
N ARG A 46 -23.54 2.33 5.05
CA ARG A 46 -23.53 3.80 5.05
C ARG A 46 -22.38 4.39 5.88
N GLU A 47 -21.20 3.79 5.78
CA GLU A 47 -19.96 4.18 6.46
C GLU A 47 -18.98 4.85 5.48
N PRO A 48 -19.06 6.18 5.29
CA PRO A 48 -18.27 6.87 4.27
C PRO A 48 -16.75 6.79 4.52
N ASN A 49 -16.32 6.67 5.79
CA ASN A 49 -14.90 6.54 6.12
C ASN A 49 -14.29 5.27 5.49
N ILE A 50 -14.98 4.13 5.59
CA ILE A 50 -14.51 2.86 4.99
C ILE A 50 -14.51 2.99 3.46
N CYS A 51 -15.59 3.51 2.88
CA CYS A 51 -15.69 3.68 1.42
C CYS A 51 -14.55 4.54 0.86
N HIS A 52 -14.31 5.71 1.46
CA HIS A 52 -13.34 6.65 0.94
C HIS A 52 -11.91 6.16 1.13
N ILE A 53 -11.59 5.55 2.28
CA ILE A 53 -10.27 4.93 2.49
C ILE A 53 -10.03 3.83 1.46
N SER A 54 -11.00 2.92 1.25
CA SER A 54 -10.86 1.86 0.24
C SER A 54 -10.69 2.43 -1.18
N LEU A 55 -11.40 3.51 -1.51
CA LEU A 55 -11.29 4.16 -2.81
C LEU A 55 -9.94 4.88 -3.00
N MET A 56 -9.42 5.55 -1.98
CA MET A 56 -8.09 6.17 -2.02
C MET A 56 -6.98 5.13 -2.16
N LEU A 57 -7.07 4.02 -1.42
CA LEU A 57 -6.14 2.89 -1.58
C LEU A 57 -6.22 2.29 -2.98
N ALA A 58 -7.43 2.14 -3.53
CA ALA A 58 -7.62 1.60 -4.87
C ALA A 58 -7.03 2.55 -5.93
N PHE A 59 -7.19 3.86 -5.75
CA PHE A 59 -6.56 4.86 -6.62
C PHE A 59 -5.04 4.73 -6.62
N ILE A 60 -4.41 4.64 -5.45
CA ILE A 60 -2.95 4.44 -5.35
C ILE A 60 -2.52 3.12 -6.00
N ALA A 61 -3.20 2.02 -5.70
CA ALA A 61 -2.87 0.70 -6.24
C ALA A 61 -2.99 0.65 -7.77
N VAL A 62 -4.05 1.25 -8.33
CA VAL A 62 -4.26 1.32 -9.78
C VAL A 62 -3.22 2.22 -10.43
N ALA A 63 -2.89 3.36 -9.83
CA ALA A 63 -1.86 4.27 -10.35
C ALA A 63 -0.50 3.56 -10.43
N GLU A 64 -0.10 2.86 -9.37
CA GLU A 64 1.13 2.07 -9.31
C GLU A 64 1.13 0.96 -10.35
N TYR A 65 0.11 0.09 -10.34
CA TYR A 65 0.03 -1.02 -11.30
C TYR A 65 0.03 -0.52 -12.74
N SER A 66 -0.68 0.58 -13.03
CA SER A 66 -0.73 1.13 -14.40
C SER A 66 0.63 1.64 -14.86
N LEU A 67 1.46 2.21 -13.98
CA LEU A 67 2.78 2.72 -14.36
C LEU A 67 3.76 1.59 -14.70
N PHE A 68 3.74 0.50 -13.94
CA PHE A 68 4.72 -0.58 -14.09
C PHE A 68 4.24 -1.75 -14.95
N ALA A 69 2.94 -2.06 -14.97
CA ALA A 69 2.41 -3.21 -15.71
C ALA A 69 2.13 -2.91 -17.19
N THR A 70 1.99 -1.65 -17.58
CA THR A 70 1.69 -1.27 -18.98
C THR A 70 2.95 -1.15 -19.86
N GLY A 71 4.14 -1.30 -19.28
CA GLY A 71 5.40 -1.09 -19.98
C GLY A 71 5.73 0.39 -20.23
N VAL A 72 5.00 1.32 -19.60
CA VAL A 72 5.32 2.76 -19.65
C VAL A 72 6.67 3.04 -18.99
N ILE A 73 6.99 2.30 -17.93
CA ILE A 73 8.31 2.33 -17.28
C ILE A 73 9.06 1.05 -17.64
N ASP A 74 10.23 1.21 -18.25
CA ASP A 74 11.14 0.11 -18.52
C ASP A 74 11.80 -0.36 -17.21
N LEU A 75 11.75 -1.67 -16.96
CA LEU A 75 12.39 -2.31 -15.81
C LEU A 75 13.84 -2.73 -16.12
N GLY A 76 14.29 -2.52 -17.35
CA GLY A 76 15.66 -2.68 -17.80
C GLY A 76 15.97 -4.01 -18.46
N GLN A 77 16.87 -3.92 -19.44
CA GLN A 77 17.49 -5.02 -20.16
C GLN A 77 18.97 -5.15 -19.79
N HIS A 78 19.60 -6.23 -20.23
CA HIS A 78 20.96 -6.63 -19.80
C HIS A 78 22.04 -5.56 -20.05
N ASP A 79 21.84 -4.69 -21.04
CA ASP A 79 22.81 -3.67 -21.46
C ASP A 79 22.43 -2.24 -21.01
N ASP A 80 21.37 -2.10 -20.21
CA ASP A 80 20.88 -0.78 -19.83
C ASP A 80 21.67 -0.13 -18.69
N ASN A 81 21.55 1.19 -18.62
CA ASN A 81 22.09 1.96 -17.51
C ASN A 81 21.23 1.77 -16.26
N TYR A 82 21.54 0.74 -15.48
CA TYR A 82 20.85 0.40 -14.23
C TYR A 82 20.85 1.53 -13.19
N LEU A 83 21.81 2.46 -13.22
CA LEU A 83 21.74 3.65 -12.37
C LEU A 83 20.49 4.47 -12.69
N ILE A 84 20.28 4.77 -13.98
CA ILE A 84 19.14 5.56 -14.45
C ILE A 84 17.83 4.79 -14.20
N ILE A 85 17.78 3.53 -14.58
CA ILE A 85 16.57 2.71 -14.44
C ILE A 85 16.17 2.56 -12.97
N GLY A 86 17.10 2.17 -12.10
CA GLY A 86 16.81 2.06 -10.67
C GLY A 86 16.40 3.39 -10.06
N THR A 87 16.97 4.51 -10.53
CA THR A 87 16.58 5.85 -10.08
C THR A 87 15.14 6.19 -10.48
N ILE A 88 14.75 5.86 -11.71
CA ILE A 88 13.38 6.08 -12.21
C ILE A 88 12.40 5.20 -11.45
N VAL A 89 12.67 3.90 -11.33
CA VAL A 89 11.77 2.93 -10.68
C VAL A 89 11.55 3.30 -9.21
N PHE A 90 12.61 3.37 -8.41
CA PHE A 90 12.49 3.67 -6.99
C PHE A 90 12.07 5.13 -6.72
N GLY A 91 12.44 6.06 -7.61
CA GLY A 91 12.01 7.45 -7.55
C GLY A 91 10.51 7.62 -7.80
N LEU A 92 9.95 6.96 -8.81
CA LEU A 92 8.51 6.97 -9.07
C LEU A 92 7.75 6.30 -7.93
N GLN A 93 8.24 5.17 -7.41
CA GLN A 93 7.62 4.54 -6.25
C GLN A 93 7.63 5.46 -5.02
N LEU A 94 8.71 6.22 -4.81
CA LEU A 94 8.78 7.23 -3.75
C LEU A 94 7.74 8.34 -3.96
N LEU A 95 7.56 8.82 -5.18
CA LEU A 95 6.53 9.81 -5.51
C LEU A 95 5.11 9.29 -5.26
N ILE A 96 4.83 8.02 -5.62
CA ILE A 96 3.55 7.37 -5.32
C ILE A 96 3.33 7.29 -3.81
N ASN A 97 4.35 6.91 -3.03
CA ASN A 97 4.25 6.86 -1.58
C ASN A 97 4.04 8.25 -0.96
N ILE A 98 4.71 9.29 -1.45
CA ILE A 98 4.47 10.68 -1.02
C ILE A 98 3.03 11.09 -1.34
N LEU A 99 2.54 10.80 -2.54
CA LEU A 99 1.16 11.06 -2.92
C LEU A 99 0.17 10.36 -1.98
N ALA A 100 0.41 9.08 -1.67
CA ALA A 100 -0.41 8.33 -0.73
C ALA A 100 -0.39 8.97 0.67
N VAL A 101 0.78 9.35 1.19
CA VAL A 101 0.89 10.07 2.46
C VAL A 101 0.05 11.34 2.44
N LEU A 102 0.13 12.15 1.39
CA LEU A 102 -0.67 13.38 1.27
C LEU A 102 -2.17 13.09 1.21
N LEU A 103 -2.60 12.06 0.48
CA LEU A 103 -4.00 11.64 0.44
C LEU A 103 -4.52 11.26 1.84
N PHE A 104 -3.72 10.56 2.64
CA PHE A 104 -4.12 10.13 3.98
C PHE A 104 -4.04 11.25 5.02
N VAL A 105 -3.04 12.14 4.92
CA VAL A 105 -2.95 13.34 5.77
C VAL A 105 -4.16 14.26 5.55
N PHE A 106 -4.57 14.45 4.29
CA PHE A 106 -5.71 15.29 3.94
C PHE A 106 -7.01 14.50 3.72
N ARG A 107 -7.09 13.26 4.23
CA ARG A 107 -8.20 12.35 3.92
C ARG A 107 -9.55 12.95 4.19
N ILE A 108 -9.70 13.63 5.34
CA ILE A 108 -10.98 14.20 5.78
C ILE A 108 -11.40 15.35 4.88
N GLN A 109 -10.47 16.24 4.55
CA GLN A 109 -10.73 17.40 3.69
C GLN A 109 -11.16 16.92 2.31
N ILE A 110 -10.41 15.98 1.72
CA ILE A 110 -10.74 15.36 0.43
C ILE A 110 -12.09 14.64 0.50
N SER A 111 -12.33 13.87 1.56
CA SER A 111 -13.58 13.14 1.75
C SER A 111 -14.79 14.06 1.84
N ARG A 112 -14.69 15.15 2.61
CA ARG A 112 -15.77 16.14 2.76
C ARG A 112 -16.03 16.88 1.45
N PHE A 113 -14.98 17.18 0.70
CA PHE A 113 -15.11 17.72 -0.65
C PHE A 113 -15.89 16.77 -1.57
N LEU A 114 -15.63 15.46 -1.51
CA LEU A 114 -16.26 14.46 -2.39
C LEU A 114 -17.72 14.13 -2.04
N SER A 115 -18.08 13.95 -0.75
CA SER A 115 -19.42 13.47 -0.37
C SER A 115 -20.20 14.36 0.59
N SER A 116 -19.62 15.48 1.05
CA SER A 116 -20.25 16.46 1.97
C SER A 116 -20.95 15.83 3.19
N SER A 117 -20.58 14.60 3.57
CA SER A 117 -21.25 13.87 4.64
C SER A 117 -20.72 14.29 6.02
N SER A 118 -21.63 14.58 6.93
CA SER A 118 -21.31 14.87 8.35
C SER A 118 -20.76 13.67 9.11
N LYS A 119 -20.90 12.44 8.55
CA LYS A 119 -20.37 11.20 9.14
C LYS A 119 -18.87 10.99 8.87
N ILE A 120 -18.24 11.89 8.11
CA ILE A 120 -16.81 11.83 7.82
C ILE A 120 -16.06 12.39 9.02
N ILE A 121 -15.39 11.48 9.73
CA ILE A 121 -14.65 11.74 10.96
C ILE A 121 -13.22 11.23 10.85
N LEU A 122 -12.35 11.80 11.68
CA LEU A 122 -11.01 11.27 11.91
C LEU A 122 -11.11 9.92 12.59
N THR A 123 -10.32 8.97 12.11
CA THR A 123 -10.22 7.60 12.61
C THR A 123 -8.76 7.29 12.89
N ASP A 124 -8.50 6.37 13.81
CA ASP A 124 -7.13 5.93 14.11
C ASP A 124 -6.44 5.35 12.85
N PHE A 125 -7.22 4.80 11.91
CA PHE A 125 -6.74 4.26 10.65
C PHE A 125 -6.11 5.31 9.73
N ASP A 126 -6.50 6.58 9.84
CA ASP A 126 -5.91 7.65 9.05
C ASP A 126 -4.41 7.79 9.34
N GLY A 127 -4.06 7.76 10.63
CA GLY A 127 -2.67 7.75 11.07
C GLY A 127 -1.94 6.47 10.67
N LEU A 128 -2.59 5.31 10.79
CA LEU A 128 -1.95 4.03 10.47
C LEU A 128 -1.59 3.90 8.98
N PHE A 129 -2.49 4.29 8.06
CA PHE A 129 -2.18 4.28 6.63
C PHE A 129 -1.11 5.32 6.28
N HIS A 130 -1.18 6.52 6.86
CA HIS A 130 -0.13 7.54 6.72
C HIS A 130 1.27 6.97 7.06
N TRP A 131 1.40 6.31 8.22
CA TRP A 131 2.69 5.74 8.65
C TRP A 131 3.13 4.58 7.78
N LEU A 132 2.20 3.78 7.27
CA LEU A 132 2.50 2.67 6.38
C LEU A 132 3.16 3.16 5.08
N PHE A 133 2.63 4.21 4.47
CA PHE A 133 3.21 4.79 3.25
C PHE A 133 4.52 5.56 3.52
N ILE A 134 4.71 6.13 4.71
CA ILE A 134 6.02 6.66 5.13
C ILE A 134 7.05 5.54 5.20
N ALA A 135 6.71 4.40 5.82
CA ALA A 135 7.61 3.26 5.91
C ALA A 135 8.00 2.73 4.52
N ALA A 136 7.03 2.60 3.62
CA ALA A 136 7.29 2.25 2.22
C ALA A 136 8.18 3.30 1.51
N GLY A 137 7.96 4.59 1.77
CA GLY A 137 8.82 5.67 1.27
C GLY A 137 10.27 5.58 1.76
N VAL A 138 10.48 5.23 3.03
CA VAL A 138 11.83 5.00 3.59
C VAL A 138 12.52 3.85 2.87
N VAL A 139 11.82 2.73 2.61
CA VAL A 139 12.39 1.61 1.83
C VAL A 139 12.79 2.06 0.43
N ASN A 140 12.01 2.91 -0.24
CA ASN A 140 12.38 3.45 -1.56
C ASN A 140 13.61 4.36 -1.51
N VAL A 141 13.75 5.17 -0.46
CA VAL A 141 14.96 5.99 -0.25
C VAL A 141 16.18 5.10 -0.05
N LEU A 142 16.05 4.03 0.75
CA LEU A 142 17.13 3.06 0.93
C LEU A 142 17.47 2.34 -0.39
N ALA A 143 16.46 2.01 -1.20
CA ALA A 143 16.67 1.42 -2.52
C ALA A 143 17.41 2.37 -3.48
N LEU A 144 17.07 3.67 -3.46
CA LEU A 144 17.79 4.70 -4.21
C LEU A 144 19.24 4.84 -3.77
N ILE A 145 19.49 4.84 -2.46
CA ILE A 145 20.85 4.90 -1.90
C ILE A 145 21.64 3.66 -2.33
N GLU A 146 21.08 2.46 -2.16
CA GLU A 146 21.73 1.22 -2.58
C GLU A 146 21.99 1.20 -4.09
N ASN A 147 21.04 1.63 -4.91
CA ASN A 147 21.21 1.75 -6.36
C ASN A 147 22.37 2.69 -6.74
N ALA A 148 22.49 3.84 -6.06
CA ALA A 148 23.59 4.78 -6.25
C ALA A 148 24.93 4.16 -5.81
N LEU A 149 24.98 3.51 -4.64
CA LEU A 149 26.20 2.85 -4.14
C LEU A 149 26.69 1.74 -5.07
N ARG A 150 25.79 0.90 -5.57
CA ARG A 150 26.12 -0.19 -6.50
C ARG A 150 26.65 0.33 -7.82
N ASN A 151 25.97 1.31 -8.42
CA ASN A 151 26.24 1.70 -9.81
C ASN A 151 27.22 2.88 -9.95
N ILE A 152 27.34 3.76 -8.95
CA ILE A 152 28.32 4.87 -8.97
C ILE A 152 29.64 4.44 -8.35
N PHE A 153 29.59 3.73 -7.22
CA PHE A 153 30.79 3.37 -6.45
C PHE A 153 31.24 1.92 -6.67
N GLY A 154 30.54 1.15 -7.50
CA GLY A 154 30.91 -0.23 -7.86
C GLY A 154 30.71 -1.24 -6.73
N TRP A 155 29.87 -0.94 -5.73
CA TRP A 155 29.62 -1.82 -4.59
C TRP A 155 28.60 -2.92 -4.92
N HIS A 156 28.89 -3.73 -5.94
CA HIS A 156 27.95 -4.69 -6.50
C HIS A 156 27.48 -5.78 -5.53
N SER A 157 28.22 -6.04 -4.45
CA SER A 157 27.84 -7.00 -3.40
C SER A 157 26.79 -6.47 -2.40
N LEU A 158 26.47 -5.17 -2.44
CA LEU A 158 25.42 -4.59 -1.61
C LEU A 158 24.08 -4.77 -2.33
N THR A 159 23.34 -5.82 -2.03
CA THR A 159 22.05 -6.15 -2.68
C THR A 159 20.91 -6.32 -1.68
N PHE A 160 21.08 -5.92 -0.42
CA PHE A 160 20.12 -6.25 0.63
C PHE A 160 18.72 -5.69 0.34
N ILE A 161 18.62 -4.40 0.03
CA ILE A 161 17.32 -3.79 -0.28
C ILE A 161 16.80 -4.31 -1.61
N TYR A 162 17.67 -4.44 -2.61
CA TYR A 162 17.30 -4.97 -3.92
C TYR A 162 16.67 -6.37 -3.84
N ASP A 163 17.30 -7.30 -3.12
CA ASP A 163 16.87 -8.70 -3.00
C ASP A 163 15.60 -8.86 -2.15
N THR A 164 15.30 -7.89 -1.27
CA THR A 164 14.14 -7.94 -0.36
C THR A 164 13.02 -6.96 -0.74
N TYR A 165 13.20 -6.18 -1.81
CA TYR A 165 12.31 -5.09 -2.18
C TYR A 165 10.86 -5.55 -2.42
N GLU A 166 10.70 -6.63 -3.18
CA GLU A 166 9.38 -7.20 -3.50
C GLU A 166 8.68 -7.73 -2.25
N ILE A 167 9.42 -8.39 -1.36
CA ILE A 167 8.91 -8.89 -0.09
C ILE A 167 8.36 -7.72 0.75
N TYR A 168 9.07 -6.59 0.79
CA TYR A 168 8.57 -5.39 1.46
C TYR A 168 7.27 -4.87 0.83
N GLY A 169 7.19 -4.82 -0.51
CA GLY A 169 5.97 -4.44 -1.22
C GLY A 169 4.78 -5.33 -0.84
N TYR A 170 4.95 -6.65 -0.87
CA TYR A 170 3.91 -7.61 -0.47
C TYR A 170 3.53 -7.47 1.00
N ALA A 171 4.49 -7.20 1.88
CA ALA A 171 4.21 -6.95 3.28
C ALA A 171 3.36 -5.68 3.51
N ILE A 172 3.62 -4.60 2.77
CA ILE A 172 2.82 -3.37 2.82
C ILE A 172 1.38 -3.63 2.33
N ILE A 173 1.20 -4.39 1.25
CA ILE A 173 -0.13 -4.79 0.76
C ILE A 173 -0.88 -5.62 1.82
N ALA A 174 -0.21 -6.60 2.43
CA ALA A 174 -0.79 -7.45 3.46
C ALA A 174 -1.21 -6.64 4.71
N LEU A 175 -0.35 -5.73 5.17
CA LEU A 175 -0.63 -4.81 6.27
C LEU A 175 -1.83 -3.91 5.95
N THR A 176 -1.90 -3.40 4.72
CA THR A 176 -3.02 -2.59 4.25
C THR A 176 -4.33 -3.36 4.31
N CYS A 177 -4.35 -4.60 3.80
CA CYS A 177 -5.50 -5.50 3.89
C CYS A 177 -5.90 -5.77 5.35
N GLY A 178 -4.91 -6.04 6.22
CA GLY A 178 -5.16 -6.30 7.64
C GLY A 178 -5.74 -5.09 8.38
N LEU A 179 -5.26 -3.88 8.08
CA LEU A 179 -5.80 -2.63 8.63
C LEU A 179 -7.25 -2.42 8.20
N LEU A 180 -7.57 -2.64 6.92
CA LEU A 180 -8.94 -2.55 6.42
C LEU A 180 -9.87 -3.58 7.09
N LEU A 181 -9.45 -4.84 7.16
CA LEU A 181 -10.22 -5.88 7.85
C LEU A 181 -10.44 -5.53 9.33
N THR A 182 -9.42 -4.97 9.99
CA THR A 182 -9.55 -4.50 11.37
C THR A 182 -10.59 -3.39 11.48
N MET A 183 -10.61 -2.45 10.55
CA MET A 183 -11.61 -1.38 10.49
C MET A 183 -13.03 -1.95 10.33
N LEU A 184 -13.21 -2.96 9.47
CA LEU A 184 -14.50 -3.65 9.31
C LEU A 184 -14.93 -4.36 10.60
N ILE A 185 -14.03 -5.12 11.22
CA ILE A 185 -14.31 -5.88 12.45
C ILE A 185 -14.71 -4.94 13.59
N LEU A 186 -13.95 -3.86 13.79
CA LEU A 186 -14.27 -2.86 14.82
C LEU A 186 -15.62 -2.19 14.56
N LYS A 187 -15.95 -1.93 13.29
CA LYS A 187 -17.25 -1.36 12.95
C LYS A 187 -18.41 -2.29 13.28
N VAL A 188 -18.29 -3.57 12.91
CA VAL A 188 -19.32 -4.59 13.21
C VAL A 188 -19.48 -4.76 14.72
N LYS A 189 -18.36 -4.84 15.44
CA LYS A 189 -18.37 -4.99 16.91
C LYS A 189 -19.05 -3.81 17.59
N ASN A 190 -18.73 -2.58 17.19
CA ASN A 190 -19.33 -1.39 17.79
C ASN A 190 -20.84 -1.31 17.52
N ARG A 191 -21.32 -1.81 16.37
CA ARG A 191 -22.75 -1.88 16.06
C ARG A 191 -23.52 -2.91 16.91
N GLN A 192 -22.86 -3.98 17.35
CA GLN A 192 -23.49 -4.97 18.23
C GLN A 192 -23.63 -4.50 19.69
N LEU A 193 -22.95 -3.42 20.06
CA LEU A 193 -22.94 -2.84 21.41
C LEU A 193 -23.90 -1.65 21.55
N THR A 194 -24.60 -1.28 20.48
CA THR A 194 -25.61 -0.20 20.41
C THR A 194 -26.95 -0.77 19.97
#